data_AF-A0A530EEP2-F1
#
_entry.id   AF-A0A530EEP2-F1
#
_cell.length_a   1.000
_cell.length_b   1.000
_cell.length_c   1.000
_cell.angle_alpha   90.00
_cell.angle_beta   90.00
_cell.angle_gamma   90.00
#
_symmetry.space_group_name_H-M   'P 1'
#
loop_
_entity.id
_entity.type
_entity.pdbx_description
1 polymer ?
#
loop_
_entity_poly.entity_id
_entity_poly.type
_entity_poly.pdbx_seq_one_letter_code
_entity_poly.pdbx_strand_id
1 'polypeptide(L)' 'FLPDLIDRVLKGRMKPGKVFDLQLPLAEVDEGYRAMDERRAIKVMLSV' A
#
# COMPACT_ATOMS: atom_id res chain seq x y z
N PHE A 1 12.90 -5.05 -15.35
CA PHE A 1 11.52 -5.21 -14.85
C PHE A 1 10.95 -3.90 -14.31
N LEU A 2 11.61 -3.18 -13.37
CA LEU A 2 11.05 -1.92 -12.81
C LEU A 2 10.68 -0.84 -13.84
N PRO A 3 11.50 -0.52 -14.87
CA PRO A 3 11.13 0.51 -15.84
C PRO A 3 9.83 0.20 -16.59
N ASP A 4 9.60 -1.06 -16.96
CA ASP A 4 8.36 -1.53 -17.61
C ASP A 4 7.15 -1.44 -16.66
N LEU A 5 7.31 -1.81 -15.40
CA LEU A 5 6.23 -1.72 -14.41
C LEU A 5 5.85 -0.26 -14.13
N ILE A 6 6.83 0.64 -14.00
CA ILE A 6 6.59 2.08 -13.83
C ILE A 6 5.83 2.64 -15.03
N ASP A 7 6.27 2.35 -16.26
CA ASP A 7 5.60 2.81 -17.48
C ASP A 7 4.13 2.38 -17.54
N ARG A 8 3.83 1.12 -17.18
CA ARG A 8 2.45 0.60 -17.14
C ARG A 8 1.58 1.30 -16.09
N VAL A 9 2.14 1.68 -14.95
CA VAL A 9 1.42 2.45 -13.92
C VAL A 9 1.15 3.87 -14.40
N LEU A 10 2.17 4.54 -14.95
CA LEU A 10 2.05 5.91 -15.46
C LEU A 10 1.07 6.00 -16.64
N LYS A 11 1.01 4.98 -17.50
CA LYS A 11 0.04 4.87 -18.59
C LYS A 11 -1.35 4.40 -18.13
N GLY A 12 -1.57 4.21 -16.83
CA GLY A 12 -2.85 3.77 -16.27
C GLY A 12 -3.26 2.33 -16.62
N ARG A 13 -2.34 1.53 -17.20
CA ARG A 13 -2.56 0.11 -17.54
C ARG A 13 -2.59 -0.77 -16.29
N MET A 14 -2.03 -0.29 -15.18
CA MET A 14 -2.08 -0.93 -13.86
C MET A 14 -2.37 0.09 -12.77
N LYS A 15 -3.13 -0.32 -11.75
CA LYS A 15 -3.50 0.51 -10.60
C LYS A 15 -3.01 -0.14 -9.30
N PRO A 16 -1.70 -0.12 -9.01
CA PRO A 16 -1.12 -0.80 -7.85
C PRO A 16 -1.64 -0.23 -6.52
N GLY A 17 -2.08 1.04 -6.51
CA GLY A 17 -2.66 1.67 -5.31
C GLY A 17 -3.90 0.96 -4.75
N LYS A 18 -4.57 0.09 -5.52
CA LYS A 18 -5.73 -0.68 -5.04
C LYS A 18 -5.41 -1.72 -3.96
N VAL A 19 -4.14 -2.06 -3.76
CA VAL A 19 -3.75 -3.02 -2.72
C VAL A 19 -3.76 -2.40 -1.32
N PHE A 20 -3.77 -1.07 -1.23
CA PHE A 20 -3.88 -0.35 0.04
C PHE A 20 -5.32 -0.38 0.51
N ASP A 21 -5.58 -1.15 1.57
CA ASP A 21 -6.91 -1.40 2.13
C ASP A 21 -7.09 -0.81 3.53
N LEU A 22 -6.02 -0.28 4.11
CA LEU A 22 -6.04 0.44 5.39
C LEU A 22 -5.15 1.69 5.30
N GLN A 23 -5.61 2.80 5.88
CA GLN A 23 -4.82 4.03 6.02
C GLN A 23 -4.74 4.43 7.49
N LEU A 24 -3.53 4.73 7.97
CA LEU A 24 -3.26 5.12 9.36
C LEU A 24 -2.30 6.33 9.41
N PRO A 25 -2.32 7.15 10.47
CA PRO A 25 -1.28 8.15 10.67
C PRO A 25 0.07 7.49 10.95
N LEU A 26 1.18 8.15 10.59
CA LEU A 26 2.53 7.65 10.83
C LEU A 26 2.81 7.34 12.31
N ALA A 27 2.14 8.07 13.22
CA ALA A 27 2.21 7.84 14.66
C ALA A 27 1.68 6.45 15.09
N GLU A 28 0.86 5.80 14.26
CA GLU A 28 0.22 4.49 14.52
C GLU A 28 0.81 3.38 13.63
N VAL A 29 2.09 3.51 13.24
CA VAL A 29 2.77 2.53 12.38
C VAL A 29 2.79 1.11 12.96
N ASP A 30 2.81 0.97 14.28
CA ASP A 30 2.78 -0.31 14.98
C ASP A 30 1.46 -1.07 14.77
N GLU A 31 0.32 -0.36 14.77
CA GLU A 31 -0.98 -0.95 14.43
C GLU A 31 -1.03 -1.40 12.97
N GLY A 32 -0.39 -0.65 12.07
CA GLY A 32 -0.26 -1.05 10.68
C GLY A 32 0.44 -2.40 10.52
N TYR A 33 1.52 -2.65 11.29
CA TYR A 33 2.18 -3.96 11.32
C TYR A 33 1.28 -5.04 11.90
N ARG A 34 0.64 -4.78 13.04
CA ARG A 34 -0.27 -5.74 13.71
C ARG A 34 -1.42 -6.16 12.79
N ALA A 35 -2.03 -5.22 12.09
CA ALA A 35 -3.12 -5.47 11.15
C ALA A 35 -2.70 -6.38 9.98
N MET A 36 -1.47 -6.23 9.47
CA MET A 36 -0.96 -7.11 8.41
C MET A 36 -0.61 -8.50 8.93
N ASP A 37 -0.03 -8.60 10.13
CA ASP A 37 0.32 -9.87 10.79
C ASP A 37 -0.93 -10.72 11.07
N GLU A 38 -1.96 -10.10 11.64
CA GLU A 38 -3.26 -10.71 11.94
C GLU A 38 -4.14 -10.90 10.69
N ARG A 39 -3.63 -10.59 9.49
CA ARG A 39 -4.36 -10.69 8.21
C ARG A 39 -5.66 -9.88 8.16
N ARG A 40 -5.74 -8.78 8.93
CA ARG A 40 -6.82 -7.78 8.85
C ARG A 40 -6.63 -6.79 7.70
N ALA A 41 -5.39 -6.60 7.24
CA ALA A 41 -5.04 -5.74 6.11
C ALA A 41 -4.04 -6.40 5.17
N ILE A 42 -4.16 -6.11 3.87
CA ILE A 42 -3.24 -6.55 2.81
C ILE A 42 -2.06 -5.56 2.70
N LYS A 43 -2.34 -4.25 2.70
CA LYS A 43 -1.32 -3.20 2.63
C LYS A 43 -1.80 -1.93 3.31
N VAL A 44 -0.96 -1.39 4.19
CA VAL A 44 -1.25 -0.14 4.92
C VAL A 44 -0.58 1.05 4.25
N MET A 45 -1.34 2.14 4.08
CA MET A 45 -0.83 3.45 3.68
C MET A 45 -0.65 4.32 4.94
N LEU A 46 0.54 4.89 5.12
CA LEU A 46 0.79 5.82 6.23
C LEU A 46 0.75 7.26 5.76
N SER A 47 0.06 8.12 6.51
CA SER A 47 0.00 9.57 6.27
C SER A 47 0.65 10.36 7.41
N VAL A 48 1.32 11.46 7.04
CA VAL A 48 1.90 12.43 7.99
C VAL A 48 0.91 13.52 8.37
#